data_AF-A0AB39VCR4-F1
#
_entry.id   AF-A0AB39VCR4-F1
#
_cell.length_a   1.000
_cell.length_b   1.000
_cell.length_c   1.000
_cell.angle_alpha   90.00
_cell.angle_beta   90.00
_cell.angle_gamma   90.00
#
_symmetry.space_group_name_H-M   'P 1'
#
loop_
_entity.id
_entity.type
_entity.pdbx_description
1 polymer ?
#
loop_
_entity_poly.entity_id
_entity_poly.type
_entity_poly.pdbx_seq_one_letter_code
_entity_poly.pdbx_strand_id
1 'polypeptide(L)'
;MKLNNYERIKDYEAEREKKELEFIINLTREALTDPEKEKEWNAVRTSFALYTEGRKKGTYMIRPRFFESKIDIEDFEYLLDVVQKYCDKRLHLTTRQDFQLHGIEKENLPDLLEAISKRGFFTKATCGDSTRAVITPETTGFEEEVFDVSPHAKIVTDYILNGREFMHLPRKYKIAFSNKEENSLYVKINDIGFQAVIQDEKKGFRVYVGGGIGPISTNAIILREFIEEDEFLYYIHAIRNVFNDHGNRKIRARARLRYIMLNLGEEKFLELCNEYISNFYVEKGDSLRVYTKKLLEEREILDKEKELEKIETFSEGENTDENVKNDEFVKNNENIVVGKRKGEYGYYLRPARGNIYKEDGEKLIKFVKSLDYKIELKLTSFQSILVRGLKKEDVLKLREIMEEYYGENEFFNSYSCIGSTTCNVGILDTPPILDYIFKYFENEEKRELTNYLPQIKIAGCPNSCATPQIAKLGFSGRRKKDGEYFAIFARGEFTGKTVKLNEIVGEIKASKIPYFLEDIANIIKEENIEFKEFVHEERFIELIEKYKEFELEVVDFNDFRKADMERAW
;
A
#
# COMPACT_ATOMS: atom_id res chain seq x y z
N MET A 1 15.19 1.65 34.86
CA MET A 1 14.09 2.57 35.22
C MET A 1 12.91 1.72 35.67
N LYS A 2 12.22 2.06 36.77
CA LYS A 2 11.10 1.27 37.34
C LYS A 2 9.83 1.41 36.48
N LEU A 3 8.99 0.36 36.47
CA LEU A 3 7.72 0.22 35.73
C LEU A 3 6.81 1.46 35.72
N ASN A 4 6.81 2.29 36.77
CA ASN A 4 5.97 3.49 36.89
C ASN A 4 6.25 4.64 35.89
N ASN A 5 7.33 4.61 35.12
CA ASN A 5 7.57 5.63 34.08
C ASN A 5 6.92 5.29 32.73
N TYR A 6 6.54 4.03 32.49
CA TYR A 6 5.88 3.61 31.24
C TYR A 6 4.42 4.00 31.20
N GLU A 7 3.70 3.82 32.30
CA GLU A 7 2.32 4.30 32.44
C GLU A 7 2.30 5.81 32.19
N ARG A 8 3.24 6.56 32.78
CA ARG A 8 3.32 8.02 32.63
C ARG A 8 3.58 8.53 31.20
N ILE A 9 4.35 7.80 30.38
CA ILE A 9 4.59 8.16 28.97
C ILE A 9 3.41 7.72 28.09
N LYS A 10 2.89 6.50 28.30
CA LYS A 10 1.67 6.01 27.63
C LYS A 10 0.47 6.90 27.93
N ASP A 11 0.31 7.34 29.17
CA ASP A 11 -0.75 8.25 29.61
C ASP A 11 -0.62 9.61 28.92
N TYR A 12 0.59 10.15 28.76
CA TYR A 12 0.83 11.43 28.08
C TYR A 12 0.57 11.36 26.57
N GLU A 13 0.99 10.27 25.91
CA GLU A 13 0.74 10.04 24.48
C GLU A 13 -0.75 9.79 24.21
N ALA A 14 -1.39 8.94 25.02
CA ALA A 14 -2.83 8.68 24.96
C ALA A 14 -3.66 9.94 25.23
N GLU A 15 -3.27 10.79 26.17
CA GLU A 15 -3.98 12.04 26.47
C GLU A 15 -3.87 13.06 25.32
N ARG A 16 -2.74 13.13 24.62
CA ARG A 16 -2.60 14.02 23.46
C ARG A 16 -3.33 13.49 22.22
N GLU A 17 -3.29 12.18 22.00
CA GLU A 17 -4.05 11.53 20.93
C GLU A 17 -5.54 11.71 21.11
N LYS A 18 -6.01 11.55 22.34
CA LYS A 18 -7.38 11.87 22.75
C LYS A 18 -7.75 13.31 22.41
N LYS A 19 -6.86 14.29 22.65
CA LYS A 19 -7.11 15.71 22.32
C LYS A 19 -7.25 15.99 20.81
N GLU A 20 -6.40 15.42 19.96
CA GLU A 20 -6.50 15.65 18.49
C GLU A 20 -7.72 14.97 17.88
N LEU A 21 -8.08 13.81 18.42
CA LEU A 21 -9.28 13.09 18.03
C LEU A 21 -10.55 13.82 18.51
N GLU A 22 -10.60 14.23 19.77
CA GLU A 22 -11.69 15.04 20.32
C GLU A 22 -11.84 16.33 19.53
N PHE A 23 -10.72 16.98 19.16
CA PHE A 23 -10.72 18.15 18.30
C PHE A 23 -11.44 17.88 16.96
N ILE A 24 -11.04 16.85 16.21
CA ILE A 24 -11.66 16.60 14.90
C ILE A 24 -13.10 16.11 15.02
N ILE A 25 -13.44 15.32 16.05
CA ILE A 25 -14.82 14.88 16.31
C ILE A 25 -15.71 16.10 16.60
N ASN A 26 -15.30 16.96 17.54
CA ASN A 26 -16.06 18.13 17.93
C ASN A 26 -16.19 19.12 16.76
N LEU A 27 -15.10 19.40 16.04
CA LEU A 27 -15.14 20.26 14.86
C LEU A 27 -16.04 19.68 13.76
N THR A 28 -16.05 18.35 13.58
CA THR A 28 -16.95 17.70 12.62
C THR A 28 -18.42 17.83 13.04
N ARG A 29 -18.74 17.70 14.34
CA ARG A 29 -20.10 17.93 14.87
C ARG A 29 -20.54 19.37 14.68
N GLU A 30 -19.69 20.33 15.04
CA GLU A 30 -19.97 21.76 14.88
C GLU A 30 -20.20 22.13 13.40
N ALA A 31 -19.39 21.56 12.49
CA ALA A 31 -19.50 21.76 11.04
C ALA A 31 -20.78 21.18 10.40
N LEU A 32 -21.60 20.42 11.14
CA LEU A 32 -22.94 20.01 10.69
C LEU A 32 -23.94 21.17 10.78
N THR A 33 -23.76 22.09 11.73
CA THR A 33 -24.75 23.13 12.05
C THR A 33 -24.24 24.56 11.87
N ASP A 34 -22.91 24.77 11.87
CA ASP A 34 -22.29 26.10 11.79
C ASP A 34 -21.45 26.26 10.50
N PRO A 35 -21.84 27.17 9.57
CA PRO A 35 -21.11 27.43 8.33
C PRO A 35 -19.67 27.94 8.50
N GLU A 36 -19.35 28.67 9.57
CA GLU A 36 -17.98 29.12 9.83
C GLU A 36 -17.11 27.95 10.29
N LYS A 37 -17.68 27.06 11.12
CA LYS A 37 -17.02 25.81 11.51
C LYS A 37 -16.87 24.84 10.35
N GLU A 38 -17.80 24.83 9.41
CA GLU A 38 -17.64 24.07 8.17
C GLU A 38 -16.45 24.56 7.32
N LYS A 39 -16.16 25.86 7.29
CA LYS A 39 -14.95 26.39 6.62
C LYS A 39 -13.67 25.93 7.32
N GLU A 40 -13.63 26.03 8.65
CA GLU A 40 -12.51 25.54 9.45
C GLU A 40 -12.29 24.04 9.22
N TRP A 41 -13.35 23.26 9.30
CA TRP A 41 -13.33 21.82 9.05
C TRP A 41 -12.83 21.50 7.65
N ASN A 42 -13.34 22.15 6.60
CA ASN A 42 -12.88 21.93 5.23
C ASN A 42 -11.38 22.21 5.03
N ALA A 43 -10.80 23.14 5.79
CA ALA A 43 -9.38 23.45 5.74
C ALA A 43 -8.49 22.32 6.31
N VAL A 44 -8.99 21.57 7.31
CA VAL A 44 -8.17 20.59 8.05
C VAL A 44 -8.55 19.13 7.81
N ARG A 45 -9.81 18.84 7.43
CA ARG A 45 -10.39 17.49 7.40
C ARG A 45 -9.57 16.47 6.62
N THR A 46 -8.94 16.87 5.52
CA THR A 46 -8.16 15.93 4.70
C THR A 46 -6.89 15.44 5.40
N SER A 47 -6.30 16.25 6.28
CA SER A 47 -5.18 15.86 7.13
C SER A 47 -5.61 14.89 8.25
N PHE A 48 -6.91 14.82 8.53
CA PHE A 48 -7.55 13.81 9.40
C PHE A 48 -8.27 12.73 8.58
N ALA A 49 -7.76 12.43 7.39
CA ALA A 49 -8.22 11.36 6.50
C ALA A 49 -9.65 11.47 5.95
N LEU A 50 -10.36 12.59 6.15
CA LEU A 50 -11.73 12.80 5.68
C LEU A 50 -11.74 13.38 4.27
N TYR A 51 -12.07 12.57 3.26
CA TYR A 51 -12.29 13.03 1.89
C TYR A 51 -13.75 13.05 1.51
N THR A 52 -14.10 13.96 0.60
CA THR A 52 -15.36 13.89 -0.13
C THR A 52 -15.23 12.91 -1.28
N GLU A 53 -16.30 12.18 -1.55
CA GLU A 53 -16.41 11.27 -2.68
C GLU A 53 -16.99 11.95 -3.93
N GLY A 54 -16.82 11.31 -5.07
CA GLY A 54 -17.11 11.88 -6.39
C GLY A 54 -18.60 11.91 -6.72
N ARG A 55 -19.14 10.78 -7.20
CA ARG A 55 -20.48 10.75 -7.84
C ARG A 55 -21.63 10.90 -6.84
N LYS A 56 -21.56 10.25 -5.67
CA LYS A 56 -22.56 10.41 -4.61
C LYS A 56 -22.21 11.63 -3.75
N LYS A 57 -22.73 12.80 -4.14
CA LYS A 57 -22.52 14.04 -3.36
C LYS A 57 -23.00 13.85 -1.92
N GLY A 58 -22.29 14.47 -0.98
CA GLY A 58 -22.61 14.37 0.46
C GLY A 58 -22.05 13.12 1.14
N THR A 59 -21.31 12.27 0.42
CA THR A 59 -20.61 11.12 1.01
C THR A 59 -19.10 11.34 1.13
N TYR A 60 -18.53 10.60 2.07
CA TYR A 60 -17.16 10.75 2.52
C TYR A 60 -16.45 9.40 2.63
N MET A 61 -15.12 9.47 2.52
CA MET A 61 -14.21 8.37 2.79
C MET A 61 -13.32 8.72 3.98
N ILE A 62 -13.11 7.75 4.85
CA ILE A 62 -12.11 7.80 5.93
C ILE A 62 -11.08 6.71 5.70
N ARG A 63 -9.82 7.03 6.00
CA ARG A 63 -8.69 6.09 5.98
C ARG A 63 -8.01 6.08 7.35
N PRO A 64 -8.31 5.10 8.23
CA PRO A 64 -7.50 4.90 9.43
C PRO A 64 -6.08 4.47 9.04
N ARG A 65 -5.12 4.80 9.90
CA ARG A 65 -3.72 4.45 9.78
C ARG A 65 -3.42 3.21 10.60
N PHE A 66 -2.59 2.34 10.05
CA PHE A 66 -2.17 1.09 10.70
C PHE A 66 -0.70 1.14 11.10
N PHE A 67 -0.40 0.59 12.27
CA PHE A 67 0.96 0.36 12.71
C PHE A 67 1.48 -0.94 12.11
N GLU A 68 2.73 -0.93 11.65
CA GLU A 68 3.40 -2.12 11.11
C GLU A 68 2.60 -2.81 9.99
N SER A 69 1.66 -2.10 9.34
CA SER A 69 0.73 -2.67 8.36
C SER A 69 -0.04 -3.90 8.86
N LYS A 70 -0.33 -3.95 10.17
CA LYS A 70 -0.94 -5.09 10.85
C LYS A 70 -2.35 -4.75 11.34
N ILE A 71 -3.22 -5.76 11.36
CA ILE A 71 -4.52 -5.71 12.04
C ILE A 71 -4.74 -7.00 12.83
N ASP A 72 -5.25 -6.90 14.05
CA ASP A 72 -5.65 -8.07 14.85
C ASP A 72 -7.07 -8.52 14.48
N ILE A 73 -7.41 -9.79 14.71
CA ILE A 73 -8.67 -10.36 14.20
C ILE A 73 -9.91 -9.71 14.83
N GLU A 74 -9.83 -9.30 16.10
CA GLU A 74 -10.91 -8.60 16.81
C GLU A 74 -11.13 -7.19 16.28
N ASP A 75 -10.07 -6.54 15.80
CA ASP A 75 -10.13 -5.20 15.22
C ASP A 75 -10.59 -5.25 13.75
N PHE A 76 -10.24 -6.33 13.04
CA PHE A 76 -10.79 -6.63 11.72
C PHE A 76 -12.31 -6.88 11.78
N GLU A 77 -12.76 -7.73 12.70
CA GLU A 77 -14.19 -7.96 12.99
C GLU A 77 -14.91 -6.64 13.34
N TYR A 78 -14.30 -5.83 14.21
CA TYR A 78 -14.86 -4.53 14.57
C TYR A 78 -14.99 -3.58 13.38
N LEU A 79 -13.99 -3.51 12.49
CA LEU A 79 -14.09 -2.69 11.29
C LEU A 79 -15.17 -3.18 10.33
N LEU A 80 -15.40 -4.48 10.21
CA LEU A 80 -16.51 -5.03 9.42
C LEU A 80 -17.87 -4.58 9.98
N ASP A 81 -18.03 -4.59 11.31
CA ASP A 81 -19.24 -4.07 11.96
C ASP A 81 -19.41 -2.56 11.75
N VAL A 82 -18.32 -1.80 11.82
CA VAL A 82 -18.34 -0.35 11.58
C VAL A 82 -18.76 -0.03 10.14
N VAL A 83 -18.17 -0.70 9.14
CA VAL A 83 -18.56 -0.44 7.74
C VAL A 83 -20.00 -0.87 7.46
N GLN A 84 -20.47 -1.92 8.14
CA GLN A 84 -21.85 -2.38 8.01
C GLN A 84 -22.87 -1.36 8.56
N LYS A 85 -22.47 -0.60 9.59
CA LYS A 85 -23.36 0.34 10.29
C LYS A 85 -23.32 1.76 9.70
N TYR A 86 -22.14 2.26 9.33
CA TYR A 86 -21.92 3.68 9.03
C TYR A 86 -21.47 3.96 7.59
N CYS A 87 -21.20 2.92 6.80
CA CYS A 87 -20.55 3.01 5.50
C CYS A 87 -21.33 2.24 4.43
N ASP A 88 -20.73 2.11 3.25
CA ASP A 88 -21.24 1.28 2.15
C ASP A 88 -21.02 -0.23 2.31
N LYS A 89 -20.83 -0.73 3.54
CA LYS A 89 -20.62 -2.15 3.89
C LYS A 89 -19.32 -2.76 3.39
N ARG A 90 -18.52 -2.05 2.60
CA ARG A 90 -17.24 -2.52 2.10
C ARG A 90 -16.10 -2.04 2.98
N LEU A 91 -15.18 -2.95 3.28
CA LEU A 91 -13.87 -2.64 3.81
C LEU A 91 -12.83 -2.74 2.67
N HIS A 92 -12.24 -1.61 2.27
CA HIS A 92 -11.39 -1.55 1.06
C HIS A 92 -9.89 -1.48 1.39
N LEU A 93 -9.10 -2.45 0.93
CA LEU A 93 -7.64 -2.48 1.03
C LEU A 93 -6.98 -1.51 0.04
N THR A 94 -5.89 -0.89 0.49
CA THR A 94 -5.14 0.09 -0.31
C THR A 94 -3.74 -0.37 -0.68
N THR A 95 -3.17 0.22 -1.72
CA THR A 95 -1.76 0.03 -2.13
C THR A 95 -0.74 0.66 -1.18
N ARG A 96 -1.17 1.09 0.02
CA ARG A 96 -0.31 1.60 1.08
C ARG A 96 -0.57 0.93 2.42
N GLN A 97 -1.13 -0.29 2.40
CA GLN A 97 -1.26 -1.13 3.58
C GLN A 97 -2.16 -0.52 4.66
N ASP A 98 -3.22 0.16 4.22
CA ASP A 98 -4.32 0.66 5.04
C ASP A 98 -5.66 0.14 4.50
N PHE A 99 -6.72 0.30 5.30
CA PHE A 99 -8.11 0.22 4.87
C PHE A 99 -8.73 1.60 4.57
N GLN A 100 -9.73 1.64 3.69
CA GLN A 100 -10.64 2.76 3.49
C GLN A 100 -12.06 2.34 3.81
N LEU A 101 -12.79 3.22 4.50
CA LEU A 101 -14.23 3.12 4.71
C LEU A 101 -14.91 4.18 3.83
N HIS A 102 -15.89 3.77 3.04
CA HIS A 102 -16.48 4.55 1.95
C HIS A 102 -17.98 4.78 2.14
N GLY A 103 -18.58 5.71 1.40
CA GLY A 103 -20.03 5.93 1.41
C GLY A 103 -20.58 6.52 2.70
N ILE A 104 -19.75 7.18 3.51
CA ILE A 104 -20.15 7.72 4.81
C ILE A 104 -20.95 9.00 4.60
N GLU A 105 -22.19 9.05 5.05
CA GLU A 105 -23.00 10.27 5.05
C GLU A 105 -22.45 11.31 6.03
N LYS A 106 -22.58 12.60 5.71
CA LYS A 106 -21.98 13.69 6.51
C LYS A 106 -22.39 13.60 7.98
N GLU A 107 -23.64 13.27 8.22
CA GLU A 107 -24.30 13.19 9.53
C GLU A 107 -23.73 12.05 10.39
N ASN A 108 -23.24 10.98 9.75
CA ASN A 108 -22.66 9.81 10.42
C ASN A 108 -21.17 9.97 10.75
N LEU A 109 -20.50 11.00 10.20
CA LEU A 109 -19.06 11.20 10.38
C LEU A 109 -18.62 11.30 11.85
N PRO A 110 -19.29 12.09 12.72
CA PRO A 110 -18.89 12.15 14.13
C PRO A 110 -18.97 10.80 14.85
N ASP A 111 -20.05 10.06 14.62
CA ASP A 111 -20.30 8.79 15.29
C ASP A 111 -19.34 7.70 14.81
N LEU A 112 -19.02 7.69 13.51
CA LEU A 112 -18.00 6.79 12.97
C LEU A 112 -16.62 7.11 13.56
N LEU A 113 -16.23 8.39 13.61
CA LEU A 113 -14.94 8.81 14.20
C LEU A 113 -14.85 8.38 15.68
N GLU A 114 -15.94 8.50 16.43
CA GLU A 114 -16.02 8.00 17.81
C GLU A 114 -15.96 6.47 17.88
N ALA A 115 -16.60 5.77 16.95
CA ALA A 115 -16.57 4.30 16.91
C ALA A 115 -15.15 3.79 16.65
N ILE A 116 -14.47 4.24 15.59
CA ILE A 116 -13.13 3.72 15.27
C ILE A 116 -12.09 4.09 16.33
N SER A 117 -12.25 5.23 16.98
CA SER A 117 -11.31 5.66 18.03
C SER A 117 -11.41 4.87 19.33
N LYS A 118 -12.58 4.30 19.66
CA LYS A 118 -12.72 3.38 20.81
C LYS A 118 -11.83 2.13 20.70
N ARG A 119 -11.36 1.78 19.50
CA ARG A 119 -10.39 0.71 19.23
C ARG A 119 -8.99 1.22 18.90
N GLY A 120 -8.70 2.51 19.13
CA GLY A 120 -7.38 3.08 18.89
C GLY A 120 -7.03 3.26 17.41
N PHE A 121 -8.01 3.30 16.50
CA PHE A 121 -7.72 3.67 15.11
C PHE A 121 -7.51 5.18 14.98
N PHE A 122 -6.45 5.57 14.27
CA PHE A 122 -6.05 6.96 14.10
C PHE A 122 -6.28 7.45 12.66
N THR A 123 -6.76 8.68 12.49
CA THR A 123 -6.96 9.31 11.18
C THR A 123 -6.03 10.50 10.94
N LYS A 124 -5.32 10.93 11.98
CA LYS A 124 -4.35 12.02 11.93
C LYS A 124 -3.19 11.69 10.99
N ALA A 125 -2.85 12.65 10.15
CA ALA A 125 -1.76 12.56 9.19
C ALA A 125 -1.82 11.28 8.36
N THR A 126 -3.00 10.73 8.03
CA THR A 126 -3.09 9.59 7.10
C THR A 126 -3.21 10.08 5.66
N CYS A 127 -3.77 11.28 5.48
CA CYS A 127 -4.01 11.87 4.17
C CYS A 127 -3.78 13.39 4.11
N GLY A 128 -4.31 14.06 3.08
CA GLY A 128 -4.06 15.48 2.87
C GLY A 128 -2.62 15.73 2.42
N ASP A 129 -2.11 16.90 2.80
CA ASP A 129 -0.72 17.31 2.61
C ASP A 129 0.06 17.03 3.90
N SER A 130 0.23 15.74 4.17
CA SER A 130 0.92 15.20 5.34
C SER A 130 1.66 13.91 4.96
N THR A 131 2.37 13.33 5.92
CA THR A 131 3.02 12.03 5.74
C THR A 131 2.00 10.91 5.53
N ARG A 132 2.30 9.86 4.77
CA ARG A 132 1.41 8.69 4.54
C ARG A 132 1.80 7.50 5.41
N ALA A 133 1.01 6.43 5.37
CA ALA A 133 1.39 5.15 5.98
C ALA A 133 2.82 4.78 5.57
N VAL A 134 3.60 4.30 6.54
CA VAL A 134 4.97 3.83 6.32
C VAL A 134 4.85 2.45 5.70
N ILE A 135 5.44 2.26 4.51
CA ILE A 135 5.41 0.96 3.86
C ILE A 135 6.52 0.07 4.43
N THR A 136 6.19 -1.20 4.69
CA THR A 136 7.13 -2.30 4.94
C THR A 136 6.71 -3.50 4.12
N PRO A 137 7.62 -4.37 3.65
CA PRO A 137 7.24 -5.66 3.08
C PRO A 137 6.31 -6.41 4.05
N GLU A 138 5.21 -6.95 3.57
CA GLU A 138 4.23 -7.69 4.37
C GLU A 138 4.83 -8.93 5.04
N THR A 139 5.94 -9.44 4.50
CA THR A 139 6.71 -10.59 5.00
C THR A 139 7.78 -10.21 6.04
N THR A 140 7.88 -8.93 6.42
CA THR A 140 8.85 -8.46 7.41
C THR A 140 8.65 -9.18 8.76
N GLY A 141 9.74 -9.70 9.33
CA GLY A 141 9.72 -10.50 10.55
C GLY A 141 9.13 -11.90 10.37
N PHE A 142 8.85 -12.33 9.13
CA PHE A 142 8.19 -13.62 8.83
C PHE A 142 9.08 -14.59 8.10
N GLU A 143 9.65 -14.15 6.98
CA GLU A 143 10.47 -14.96 6.09
C GLU A 143 11.95 -14.60 6.30
N GLU A 144 12.83 -15.29 5.57
CA GLU A 144 14.24 -14.94 5.51
C GLU A 144 14.46 -13.48 5.06
N GLU A 145 15.23 -12.73 5.83
CA GLU A 145 15.45 -11.29 5.70
C GLU A 145 16.80 -10.88 6.29
N VAL A 146 17.28 -9.66 5.97
CA VAL A 146 18.51 -9.11 6.57
C VAL A 146 18.29 -8.78 8.05
N PHE A 147 17.21 -8.06 8.38
CA PHE A 147 16.67 -7.90 9.73
C PHE A 147 15.22 -7.36 9.68
N ASP A 148 14.47 -7.53 10.78
CA ASP A 148 13.09 -7.06 10.91
C ASP A 148 13.01 -5.52 10.96
N VAL A 149 12.33 -4.92 9.98
CA VAL A 149 12.11 -3.46 9.89
C VAL A 149 10.78 -2.98 10.49
N SER A 150 9.96 -3.87 11.04
CA SER A 150 8.68 -3.54 11.69
C SER A 150 8.87 -2.58 12.89
N PRO A 151 9.88 -2.78 13.77
CA PRO A 151 10.18 -1.83 14.84
C PRO A 151 10.41 -0.40 14.33
N HIS A 152 11.15 -0.27 13.23
CA HIS A 152 11.46 1.00 12.59
C HIS A 152 10.18 1.68 12.08
N ALA A 153 9.32 0.95 11.37
CA ALA A 153 8.06 1.49 10.88
C ALA A 153 7.10 1.91 12.00
N LYS A 154 7.08 1.17 13.12
CA LYS A 154 6.34 1.57 14.32
C LYS A 154 6.88 2.87 14.91
N ILE A 155 8.18 2.96 15.17
CA ILE A 155 8.83 4.17 15.73
C ILE A 155 8.57 5.38 14.84
N VAL A 156 8.72 5.24 13.52
CA VAL A 156 8.42 6.31 12.56
C VAL A 156 6.95 6.71 12.63
N THR A 157 6.03 5.76 12.74
CA THR A 157 4.59 6.06 12.82
C THR A 157 4.25 6.81 14.10
N ASP A 158 4.78 6.37 15.25
CA ASP A 158 4.63 7.07 16.54
C ASP A 158 5.22 8.49 16.44
N TYR A 159 6.40 8.63 15.85
CA TYR A 159 7.07 9.92 15.64
C TYR A 159 6.28 10.88 14.73
N ILE A 160 5.65 10.37 13.66
CA ILE A 160 4.79 11.17 12.77
C ILE A 160 3.55 11.67 13.52
N LEU A 161 2.95 10.81 14.36
CA LEU A 161 1.79 11.17 15.16
C LEU A 161 2.18 12.10 16.33
N ASN A 162 3.47 12.16 16.65
CA ASN A 162 4.10 13.08 17.60
C ASN A 162 4.11 14.54 17.11
N GLY A 163 3.05 15.28 17.44
CA GLY A 163 2.90 16.69 17.10
C GLY A 163 2.26 16.92 15.72
N ARG A 164 2.34 18.15 15.20
CA ARG A 164 1.74 18.53 13.89
C ARG A 164 2.78 18.75 12.79
N GLU A 165 4.03 18.46 13.10
CA GLU A 165 5.20 18.68 12.27
C GLU A 165 5.14 17.94 10.92
N PHE A 166 4.55 16.76 10.90
CA PHE A 166 4.37 15.96 9.68
C PHE A 166 3.05 16.25 8.95
N MET A 167 2.37 17.35 9.30
CA MET A 167 1.15 17.83 8.66
C MET A 167 1.41 19.16 7.92
N HIS A 168 0.49 19.54 7.03
CA HIS A 168 0.55 20.81 6.28
C HIS A 168 1.84 21.01 5.47
N LEU A 169 2.44 19.91 5.00
CA LEU A 169 3.55 19.90 4.06
C LEU A 169 3.09 20.46 2.69
N PRO A 170 3.98 20.73 1.72
CA PRO A 170 3.55 21.19 0.40
C PRO A 170 2.66 20.19 -0.35
N ARG A 171 2.87 18.89 -0.10
CA ARG A 171 2.04 17.78 -0.59
C ARG A 171 2.29 16.53 0.26
N LYS A 172 1.75 15.37 -0.14
CA LYS A 172 1.99 14.08 0.52
C LYS A 172 3.49 13.71 0.58
N TYR A 173 3.96 13.30 1.76
CA TYR A 173 5.29 12.77 2.02
C TYR A 173 5.19 11.27 2.31
N LYS A 174 5.97 10.43 1.65
CA LYS A 174 5.85 8.98 1.70
C LYS A 174 7.19 8.35 2.07
N ILE A 175 7.12 7.44 3.03
CA ILE A 175 8.24 6.71 3.60
C ILE A 175 8.04 5.22 3.31
N ALA A 176 9.14 4.51 3.05
CA ALA A 176 9.15 3.06 2.91
C ALA A 176 10.42 2.47 3.53
N PHE A 177 10.30 1.26 4.07
CA PHE A 177 11.41 0.41 4.44
C PHE A 177 11.39 -0.85 3.56
N SER A 178 12.53 -1.53 3.45
CA SER A 178 12.63 -2.90 2.97
C SER A 178 13.61 -3.67 3.84
N ASN A 179 13.38 -4.97 4.00
CA ASN A 179 14.19 -5.86 4.85
C ASN A 179 15.20 -6.71 4.03
N LYS A 180 15.16 -6.63 2.69
CA LYS A 180 16.15 -7.23 1.76
C LYS A 180 16.11 -6.54 0.38
N GLU A 181 16.97 -6.97 -0.55
CA GLU A 181 17.03 -6.40 -1.91
C GLU A 181 15.81 -6.79 -2.75
N GLU A 182 15.32 -8.02 -2.61
CA GLU A 182 14.26 -8.60 -3.43
C GLU A 182 12.92 -7.86 -3.29
N ASN A 183 12.68 -7.20 -2.15
CA ASN A 183 11.48 -6.42 -1.88
C ASN A 183 11.74 -4.91 -1.70
N SER A 184 12.86 -4.43 -2.22
CA SER A 184 13.29 -3.02 -2.11
C SER A 184 12.64 -2.05 -3.10
N LEU A 185 11.74 -2.51 -3.98
CA LEU A 185 11.10 -1.67 -4.99
C LEU A 185 10.45 -0.40 -4.38
N TYR A 186 9.75 -0.53 -3.26
CA TYR A 186 9.08 0.60 -2.64
C TYR A 186 10.04 1.64 -2.07
N VAL A 187 11.23 1.27 -1.59
CA VAL A 187 12.20 2.26 -1.10
C VAL A 187 12.75 3.13 -2.24
N LYS A 188 12.73 2.60 -3.48
CA LYS A 188 13.26 3.26 -4.69
C LYS A 188 12.25 4.19 -5.38
N ILE A 189 11.00 4.27 -4.89
CA ILE A 189 9.91 5.06 -5.52
C ILE A 189 9.12 5.96 -4.55
N ASN A 190 9.50 6.02 -3.29
CA ASN A 190 8.91 6.90 -2.28
C ASN A 190 9.77 8.16 -2.06
N ASP A 191 9.25 9.14 -1.31
CA ASP A 191 9.96 10.41 -1.11
C ASP A 191 11.26 10.18 -0.33
N ILE A 192 11.26 9.24 0.63
CA ILE A 192 12.43 8.68 1.28
C ILE A 192 12.25 7.16 1.49
N GLY A 193 13.34 6.41 1.39
CA GLY A 193 13.34 4.95 1.50
C GLY A 193 14.56 4.40 2.24
N PHE A 194 14.37 3.31 2.97
CA PHE A 194 15.40 2.68 3.81
C PHE A 194 15.49 1.18 3.53
N GLN A 195 16.56 0.74 2.87
CA GLN A 195 16.80 -0.68 2.62
C GLN A 195 17.74 -1.25 3.67
N ALA A 196 17.29 -2.27 4.39
CA ALA A 196 18.10 -2.99 5.37
C ALA A 196 19.36 -3.57 4.73
N VAL A 197 20.51 -3.28 5.34
CA VAL A 197 21.83 -3.79 4.96
C VAL A 197 22.66 -4.03 6.22
N ILE A 198 23.64 -4.92 6.13
CA ILE A 198 24.67 -5.11 7.16
C ILE A 198 26.00 -4.61 6.58
N GLN A 199 26.68 -3.74 7.32
CA GLN A 199 28.04 -3.30 7.00
C GLN A 199 28.88 -3.35 8.27
N ASP A 200 30.06 -3.98 8.20
CA ASP A 200 30.98 -4.10 9.34
C ASP A 200 30.28 -4.66 10.60
N GLU A 201 29.49 -5.72 10.42
CA GLU A 201 28.66 -6.39 11.46
C GLU A 201 27.58 -5.50 12.11
N LYS A 202 27.39 -4.27 11.62
CA LYS A 202 26.35 -3.36 12.10
C LYS A 202 25.11 -3.40 11.21
N LYS A 203 23.94 -3.45 11.85
CA LYS A 203 22.66 -3.22 11.18
C LYS A 203 22.54 -1.76 10.78
N GLY A 204 22.03 -1.54 9.57
CA GLY A 204 21.85 -0.20 9.05
C GLY A 204 21.01 -0.17 7.79
N PHE A 205 21.01 1.00 7.14
CA PHE A 205 20.21 1.23 5.97
C PHE A 205 20.98 1.89 4.83
N ARG A 206 20.78 1.39 3.61
CA ARG A 206 20.97 2.22 2.41
C ARG A 206 19.78 3.15 2.29
N VAL A 207 20.04 4.44 2.12
CA VAL A 207 19.01 5.48 2.11
C VAL A 207 18.78 5.99 0.70
N TYR A 208 17.51 6.05 0.30
CA TYR A 208 17.02 6.56 -0.98
C TYR A 208 16.20 7.83 -0.78
N VAL A 209 16.24 8.76 -1.73
CA VAL A 209 15.50 10.04 -1.64
C VAL A 209 15.01 10.53 -3.00
N GLY A 210 13.91 11.28 -3.02
CA GLY A 210 13.46 12.01 -4.20
C GLY A 210 12.59 11.22 -5.18
N GLY A 211 12.17 10.00 -4.83
CA GLY A 211 11.30 9.18 -5.67
C GLY A 211 9.84 9.62 -5.70
N GLY A 212 9.09 9.13 -6.68
CA GLY A 212 7.65 9.24 -6.66
C GLY A 212 6.95 9.00 -7.99
N ILE A 213 5.93 8.16 -7.97
CA ILE A 213 5.03 7.89 -9.11
C ILE A 213 3.91 8.94 -9.26
N GLY A 214 3.45 9.15 -10.50
CA GLY A 214 2.40 10.10 -10.88
C GLY A 214 2.51 10.53 -12.35
N PRO A 215 2.02 11.73 -12.72
CA PRO A 215 2.07 12.20 -14.11
C PRO A 215 3.50 12.33 -14.66
N ILE A 216 4.41 12.84 -13.83
CA ILE A 216 5.86 12.81 -14.07
C ILE A 216 6.42 11.96 -12.95
N SER A 217 6.86 10.75 -13.28
CA SER A 217 7.41 9.79 -12.31
C SER A 217 8.92 9.87 -12.30
N THR A 218 9.51 9.65 -11.13
CA THR A 218 10.96 9.76 -10.94
C THR A 218 11.42 8.68 -9.97
N ASN A 219 12.56 8.07 -10.28
CA ASN A 219 13.26 7.18 -9.36
C ASN A 219 13.81 7.95 -8.17
N ALA A 220 13.88 7.30 -7.02
CA ALA A 220 14.70 7.79 -5.94
C ALA A 220 16.19 7.57 -6.27
N ILE A 221 17.03 8.49 -5.83
CA ILE A 221 18.49 8.38 -5.91
C ILE A 221 19.06 7.92 -4.57
N ILE A 222 20.27 7.35 -4.58
CA ILE A 222 20.95 6.94 -3.36
C ILE A 222 21.46 8.18 -2.63
N LEU A 223 21.00 8.40 -1.40
CA LEU A 223 21.43 9.48 -0.51
C LEU A 223 22.64 9.05 0.34
N ARG A 224 22.61 7.81 0.83
CA ARG A 224 23.69 7.18 1.60
C ARG A 224 23.74 5.69 1.27
N GLU A 225 24.94 5.15 1.10
CA GLU A 225 25.12 3.69 0.97
C GLU A 225 24.88 2.97 2.31
N PHE A 226 25.17 3.64 3.42
CA PHE A 226 24.97 3.11 4.76
C PHE A 226 24.76 4.24 5.79
N ILE A 227 23.84 4.00 6.72
CA ILE A 227 23.65 4.71 7.99
C ILE A 227 23.41 3.64 9.06
N GLU A 228 23.77 3.89 10.32
CA GLU A 228 23.45 2.95 11.39
C GLU A 228 21.94 2.92 11.66
N GLU A 229 21.41 1.79 12.15
CA GLU A 229 19.97 1.57 12.28
C GLU A 229 19.26 2.54 13.23
N ASP A 230 19.98 3.25 14.09
CA ASP A 230 19.43 4.23 15.03
C ASP A 230 19.38 5.66 14.46
N GLU A 231 19.85 5.87 13.23
CA GLU A 231 19.95 7.19 12.60
C GLU A 231 18.74 7.59 11.73
N PHE A 232 17.86 6.65 11.37
CA PHE A 232 16.79 6.88 10.36
C PHE A 232 15.88 8.09 10.66
N LEU A 233 15.61 8.40 11.94
CA LEU A 233 14.76 9.55 12.29
C LEU A 233 15.40 10.90 11.92
N TYR A 234 16.73 11.03 11.97
CA TYR A 234 17.42 12.24 11.52
C TYR A 234 17.16 12.48 10.04
N TYR A 235 17.33 11.44 9.23
CA TYR A 235 17.11 11.51 7.79
C TYR A 235 15.65 11.80 7.44
N ILE A 236 14.70 11.10 8.07
CA ILE A 236 13.27 11.34 7.83
C ILE A 236 12.88 12.79 8.13
N HIS A 237 13.30 13.32 9.28
CA HIS A 237 12.94 14.67 9.66
C HIS A 237 13.66 15.72 8.80
N ALA A 238 14.96 15.57 8.57
CA ALA A 238 15.73 16.50 7.76
C ALA A 238 15.21 16.59 6.32
N ILE A 239 14.90 15.45 5.69
CA ILE A 239 14.31 15.44 4.33
C ILE A 239 12.87 15.99 4.34
N ARG A 240 12.11 15.77 5.42
CA ARG A 240 10.82 16.47 5.60
C ARG A 240 11.03 17.99 5.65
N ASN A 241 12.09 18.51 6.26
CA ASN A 241 12.38 19.95 6.31
C ASN A 241 12.77 20.50 4.95
N VAL A 242 13.64 19.81 4.20
CA VAL A 242 13.92 20.12 2.78
C VAL A 242 12.61 20.23 2.00
N PHE A 243 11.72 19.24 2.19
CA PHE A 243 10.44 19.24 1.52
C PHE A 243 9.55 20.41 1.93
N ASN A 244 9.48 20.71 3.23
CA ASN A 244 8.66 21.78 3.77
C ASN A 244 9.05 23.17 3.24
N ASP A 245 10.37 23.42 3.18
CA ASP A 245 10.92 24.75 2.95
C ASP A 245 11.07 25.06 1.45
N HIS A 246 11.36 24.04 0.63
CA HIS A 246 11.60 24.20 -0.80
C HIS A 246 10.45 23.66 -1.69
N GLY A 247 9.48 22.95 -1.13
CA GLY A 247 8.39 22.38 -1.90
C GLY A 247 7.39 23.42 -2.41
N ASN A 248 6.94 23.25 -3.65
CA ASN A 248 5.99 24.18 -4.27
C ASN A 248 4.61 24.11 -3.59
N ARG A 249 4.14 25.22 -3.01
CA ARG A 249 2.81 25.34 -2.41
C ARG A 249 1.76 26.00 -3.31
N LYS A 250 2.16 26.53 -4.48
CA LYS A 250 1.29 27.22 -5.44
C LYS A 250 0.70 26.26 -6.48
N ILE A 251 1.53 25.42 -7.08
CA ILE A 251 1.14 24.50 -8.16
C ILE A 251 1.12 23.07 -7.61
N ARG A 252 -0.08 22.62 -7.19
CA ARG A 252 -0.27 21.30 -6.56
C ARG A 252 0.25 20.12 -7.39
N ALA A 253 0.20 20.22 -8.72
CA ALA A 253 0.72 19.20 -9.64
C ALA A 253 2.26 19.09 -9.62
N ARG A 254 2.97 20.13 -9.15
CA ARG A 254 4.44 20.22 -9.05
C ARG A 254 4.92 20.32 -7.60
N ALA A 255 4.11 19.87 -6.64
CA ALA A 255 4.30 20.08 -5.20
C ALA A 255 4.93 18.90 -4.45
N ARG A 256 5.34 17.82 -5.13
CA ARG A 256 6.01 16.66 -4.50
C ARG A 256 7.52 16.88 -4.37
N LEU A 257 8.17 16.23 -3.41
CA LEU A 257 9.63 16.32 -3.17
C LEU A 257 10.44 16.10 -4.45
N ARG A 258 10.07 15.11 -5.28
CA ARG A 258 10.74 14.83 -6.57
C ARG A 258 10.87 16.06 -7.49
N TYR A 259 9.95 17.04 -7.43
CA TYR A 259 10.05 18.23 -8.27
C TYR A 259 11.13 19.20 -7.80
N ILE A 260 11.50 19.17 -6.51
CA ILE A 260 12.67 19.90 -6.02
C ILE A 260 13.92 19.32 -6.69
N MET A 261 14.06 17.99 -6.67
CA MET A 261 15.14 17.28 -7.35
C MET A 261 15.17 17.56 -8.86
N LEU A 262 14.02 17.45 -9.55
CA LEU A 262 13.93 17.73 -10.99
C LEU A 262 14.34 19.17 -11.36
N ASN A 263 14.08 20.14 -10.48
CA ASN A 263 14.42 21.54 -10.73
C ASN A 263 15.89 21.86 -10.42
N LEU A 264 16.46 21.24 -9.39
CA LEU A 264 17.85 21.49 -8.96
C LEU A 264 18.87 20.65 -9.74
N GLY A 265 18.48 19.46 -10.22
CA GLY A 265 19.39 18.40 -10.60
C GLY A 265 19.82 17.56 -9.39
N GLU A 266 20.29 16.33 -9.65
CA GLU A 266 20.61 15.36 -8.59
C GLU A 266 21.72 15.84 -7.66
N GLU A 267 22.81 16.38 -8.21
CA GLU A 267 23.98 16.87 -7.45
C GLU A 267 23.59 17.94 -6.41
N LYS A 268 22.97 19.04 -6.87
CA LYS A 268 22.52 20.13 -5.99
C LYS A 268 21.43 19.71 -5.02
N PHE A 269 20.58 18.76 -5.42
CA PHE A 269 19.57 18.21 -4.52
C PHE A 269 20.21 17.38 -3.39
N LEU A 270 21.24 16.58 -3.69
CA LEU A 270 22.01 15.85 -2.68
C LEU A 270 22.74 16.80 -1.74
N GLU A 271 23.41 17.85 -2.27
CA GLU A 271 24.03 18.90 -1.46
C GLU A 271 23.03 19.51 -0.47
N LEU A 272 21.85 19.91 -0.97
CA LEU A 272 20.77 20.46 -0.15
C LEU A 272 20.30 19.47 0.92
N CYS A 273 20.09 18.21 0.56
CA CYS A 273 19.70 17.17 1.53
C CYS A 273 20.76 17.01 2.62
N ASN A 274 22.03 16.97 2.24
CA ASN A 274 23.16 16.81 3.15
C ASN A 274 23.33 17.99 4.11
N GLU A 275 23.11 19.21 3.63
CA GLU A 275 23.11 20.41 4.47
C GLU A 275 22.04 20.32 5.56
N TYR A 276 20.79 20.03 5.20
CA TYR A 276 19.70 19.88 6.16
C TYR A 276 19.93 18.76 7.16
N ILE A 277 20.47 17.63 6.71
CA ILE A 277 20.81 16.50 7.58
C ILE A 277 21.87 16.93 8.59
N SER A 278 22.98 17.54 8.12
CA SER A 278 24.08 17.99 8.98
C SER A 278 23.60 19.02 10.01
N ASN A 279 22.80 20.00 9.58
CA ASN A 279 22.22 21.01 10.46
C ASN A 279 21.30 20.40 11.52
N PHE A 280 20.48 19.41 11.12
CA PHE A 280 19.57 18.74 12.04
C PHE A 280 20.30 17.84 13.06
N TYR A 281 21.39 17.19 12.64
CA TYR A 281 22.30 16.50 13.57
C TYR A 281 22.90 17.46 14.59
N VAL A 282 23.38 18.64 14.15
CA VAL A 282 23.91 19.67 15.07
C VAL A 282 22.83 20.17 16.04
N GLU A 283 21.61 20.39 15.56
CA GLU A 283 20.49 20.86 16.39
C GLU A 283 20.09 19.83 17.46
N LYS A 284 19.96 18.55 17.09
CA LYS A 284 19.48 17.51 17.99
C LYS A 284 20.58 16.83 18.80
N GLY A 285 21.85 16.96 18.41
CA GLY A 285 22.95 16.16 18.95
C GLY A 285 22.60 14.66 18.87
N ASP A 286 22.93 13.89 19.90
CA ASP A 286 22.62 12.45 19.98
C ASP A 286 21.21 12.13 20.50
N SER A 287 20.36 13.14 20.74
CA SER A 287 19.08 12.92 21.43
C SER A 287 18.13 11.97 20.70
N LEU A 288 18.00 12.09 19.38
CA LEU A 288 17.16 11.18 18.59
C LEU A 288 17.80 9.79 18.49
N ARG A 289 19.13 9.70 18.42
CA ARG A 289 19.85 8.43 18.41
C ARG A 289 19.63 7.63 19.69
N VAL A 290 19.75 8.30 20.85
CA VAL A 290 19.47 7.69 22.15
C VAL A 290 18.01 7.26 22.26
N TYR A 291 17.08 8.09 21.74
CA TYR A 291 15.66 7.77 21.71
C TYR A 291 15.34 6.55 20.84
N THR A 292 15.84 6.49 19.60
CA THR A 292 15.61 5.38 18.68
C THR A 292 16.22 4.10 19.20
N LYS A 293 17.47 4.12 19.64
CA LYS A 293 18.17 2.96 20.18
C LYS A 293 17.43 2.36 21.37
N LYS A 294 16.98 3.19 22.31
CA LYS A 294 16.17 2.75 23.45
C LYS A 294 14.91 2.01 23.00
N LEU A 295 14.16 2.56 22.03
CA LEU A 295 12.93 1.92 21.55
C LEU A 295 13.19 0.62 20.78
N LEU A 296 14.30 0.53 20.03
CA LEU A 296 14.71 -0.69 19.35
C LEU A 296 15.09 -1.78 20.35
N GLU A 297 15.88 -1.46 21.38
CA GLU A 297 16.26 -2.40 22.46
C GLU A 297 15.03 -2.90 23.23
N GLU A 298 14.08 -2.02 23.54
CA GLU A 298 12.83 -2.40 24.20
C GLU A 298 11.98 -3.35 23.34
N ARG A 299 11.93 -3.09 22.02
CA ARG A 299 11.20 -3.96 21.10
C ARG A 299 11.88 -5.31 20.93
N GLU A 300 13.21 -5.37 20.93
CA GLU A 300 13.96 -6.63 20.86
C GLU A 300 13.64 -7.56 22.05
N ILE A 301 13.46 -7.00 23.24
CA ILE A 301 13.06 -7.78 24.44
C ILE A 301 11.67 -8.39 24.23
N LEU A 302 10.69 -7.60 23.78
CA LEU A 302 9.32 -8.07 23.52
C LEU A 302 9.27 -9.12 22.40
N ASP A 303 10.06 -8.94 21.35
CA ASP A 303 10.07 -9.89 20.24
C ASP A 303 10.75 -11.21 20.64
N LYS A 304 11.74 -11.20 21.55
CA LYS A 304 12.28 -12.44 22.15
C LYS A 304 11.20 -13.25 22.89
N GLU A 305 10.30 -12.60 23.62
CA GLU A 305 9.18 -13.28 24.30
C GLU A 305 8.21 -13.91 23.29
N LYS A 306 7.85 -13.20 22.22
CA LYS A 306 7.00 -13.74 21.14
C LYS A 306 7.66 -14.89 20.40
N GLU A 307 8.97 -14.82 20.20
CA GLU A 307 9.71 -15.89 19.57
C GLU A 307 9.68 -17.16 20.44
N LEU A 308 9.68 -17.06 21.77
CA LEU A 308 9.47 -18.23 22.62
C LEU A 308 8.07 -18.85 22.42
N GLU A 309 7.00 -18.04 22.38
CA GLU A 309 5.63 -18.54 22.10
C GLU A 309 5.55 -19.29 20.75
N LYS A 310 6.20 -18.76 19.72
CA LYS A 310 6.25 -19.44 18.41
C LYS A 310 7.06 -20.73 18.47
N ILE A 311 8.06 -20.87 19.35
CA ILE A 311 8.87 -22.11 19.47
C ILE A 311 8.02 -23.23 20.06
N GLU A 312 7.10 -22.88 20.95
CA GLU A 312 6.15 -23.85 21.49
C GLU A 312 5.14 -24.31 20.41
N THR A 313 4.83 -23.43 19.45
CA THR A 313 3.84 -23.70 18.38
C THR A 313 4.43 -24.43 17.17
N PHE A 314 5.66 -24.09 16.77
CA PHE A 314 6.37 -24.59 15.59
C PHE A 314 7.72 -25.18 15.99
N SER A 315 8.30 -26.09 15.19
CA SER A 315 9.58 -26.70 15.55
C SER A 315 10.74 -25.69 15.61
N GLU A 316 11.68 -25.90 16.53
CA GLU A 316 12.87 -25.05 16.78
C GLU A 316 13.82 -24.88 15.57
N GLY A 317 13.66 -25.68 14.52
CA GLY A 317 14.50 -25.60 13.32
C GLY A 317 14.10 -24.44 12.41
N GLU A 318 15.09 -23.70 11.91
CA GLU A 318 14.89 -22.72 10.85
C GLU A 318 14.61 -23.41 9.50
N ASN A 319 13.79 -22.79 8.64
CA ASN A 319 13.64 -23.19 7.24
C ASN A 319 14.85 -22.71 6.41
N THR A 320 16.04 -23.23 6.71
CA THR A 320 17.28 -22.94 5.96
C THR A 320 17.47 -23.85 4.74
N ASP A 321 16.60 -24.85 4.59
CA ASP A 321 16.74 -25.89 3.57
C ASP A 321 16.08 -25.43 2.27
N GLU A 322 16.85 -25.33 1.17
CA GLU A 322 16.33 -25.06 -0.18
C GLU A 322 15.20 -26.05 -0.55
N ASN A 323 15.20 -27.25 0.04
CA ASN A 323 14.16 -28.26 -0.15
C ASN A 323 12.77 -27.84 0.35
N VAL A 324 12.65 -26.94 1.35
CA VAL A 324 11.33 -26.46 1.83
C VAL A 324 10.76 -25.41 0.88
N LYS A 325 11.59 -24.52 0.34
CA LYS A 325 11.19 -23.58 -0.73
C LYS A 325 10.87 -24.33 -2.03
N ASN A 326 11.54 -25.46 -2.26
CA ASN A 326 11.30 -26.35 -3.39
C ASN A 326 10.24 -27.44 -3.13
N ASP A 327 9.61 -27.48 -1.93
CA ASP A 327 8.48 -28.38 -1.65
C ASP A 327 7.38 -28.09 -2.67
N GLU A 328 6.85 -29.12 -3.31
CA GLU A 328 5.77 -29.04 -4.30
C GLU A 328 4.56 -28.26 -3.75
N PHE A 329 4.33 -28.34 -2.44
CA PHE A 329 3.32 -27.55 -1.72
C PHE A 329 3.50 -26.03 -1.86
N VAL A 330 4.75 -25.55 -1.80
CA VAL A 330 5.10 -24.12 -1.88
C VAL A 330 5.33 -23.72 -3.34
N LYS A 331 6.09 -24.52 -4.08
CA LYS A 331 6.55 -24.23 -5.44
C LYS A 331 5.40 -24.08 -6.43
N ASN A 332 4.30 -24.79 -6.21
CA ASN A 332 3.12 -24.74 -7.08
C ASN A 332 2.08 -23.69 -6.63
N ASN A 333 2.39 -22.85 -5.63
CA ASN A 333 1.42 -21.87 -5.14
C ASN A 333 2.06 -20.53 -4.74
N GLU A 334 1.93 -19.53 -5.61
CA GLU A 334 2.41 -18.16 -5.38
C GLU A 334 1.71 -17.44 -4.21
N ASN A 335 0.64 -18.02 -3.65
CA ASN A 335 -0.04 -17.47 -2.49
C ASN A 335 0.47 -18.02 -1.16
N ILE A 336 1.45 -18.94 -1.17
CA ILE A 336 2.07 -19.47 0.04
C ILE A 336 3.44 -18.83 0.26
N VAL A 337 3.68 -18.37 1.49
CA VAL A 337 4.98 -17.86 1.94
C VAL A 337 5.53 -18.79 3.01
N VAL A 338 6.81 -19.08 2.96
CA VAL A 338 7.49 -19.90 3.98
C VAL A 338 7.98 -19.01 5.11
N GLY A 339 7.60 -19.32 6.35
CA GLY A 339 8.07 -18.63 7.54
C GLY A 339 9.51 -19.02 7.90
N LYS A 340 10.12 -18.30 8.85
CA LYS A 340 11.48 -18.59 9.34
C LYS A 340 11.56 -19.96 10.02
N ARG A 341 10.47 -20.44 10.63
CA ARG A 341 10.44 -21.68 11.41
C ARG A 341 9.85 -22.84 10.63
N LYS A 342 10.40 -24.02 10.86
CA LYS A 342 9.93 -25.24 10.21
C LYS A 342 8.48 -25.55 10.59
N GLY A 343 7.65 -25.69 9.55
CA GLY A 343 6.21 -25.88 9.66
C GLY A 343 5.38 -24.59 9.73
N GLU A 344 6.01 -23.42 9.70
CA GLU A 344 5.34 -22.12 9.70
C GLU A 344 5.15 -21.60 8.26
N TYR A 345 3.91 -21.26 7.90
CA TYR A 345 3.52 -20.79 6.57
C TYR A 345 2.65 -19.55 6.65
N GLY A 346 2.65 -18.78 5.57
CA GLY A 346 1.76 -17.66 5.35
C GLY A 346 0.92 -17.90 4.11
N TYR A 347 -0.30 -17.34 4.07
CA TYR A 347 -1.21 -17.47 2.95
C TYR A 347 -1.80 -16.12 2.54
N TYR A 348 -1.70 -15.78 1.26
CA TYR A 348 -2.27 -14.56 0.69
C TYR A 348 -3.76 -14.72 0.39
N LEU A 349 -4.57 -13.86 1.00
CA LEU A 349 -5.97 -13.63 0.64
C LEU A 349 -6.07 -12.40 -0.25
N ARG A 350 -6.64 -12.57 -1.43
CA ARG A 350 -6.63 -11.58 -2.52
C ARG A 350 -8.06 -11.21 -2.91
N PRO A 351 -8.73 -10.36 -2.10
CA PRO A 351 -10.07 -9.90 -2.43
C PRO A 351 -10.10 -9.22 -3.80
N ALA A 352 -11.10 -9.58 -4.61
CA ALA A 352 -11.35 -8.88 -5.87
C ALA A 352 -11.48 -7.38 -5.63
N ARG A 353 -10.73 -6.57 -6.39
CA ARG A 353 -10.66 -5.11 -6.30
C ARG A 353 -10.19 -4.57 -4.93
N GLY A 354 -9.67 -5.43 -4.05
CA GLY A 354 -9.32 -5.05 -2.69
C GLY A 354 -10.52 -4.91 -1.75
N ASN A 355 -11.71 -5.39 -2.10
CA ASN A 355 -12.92 -5.20 -1.28
C ASN A 355 -13.21 -6.44 -0.43
N ILE A 356 -13.47 -6.22 0.85
CA ILE A 356 -13.91 -7.28 1.78
C ILE A 356 -15.29 -6.90 2.29
N TYR A 357 -16.22 -7.84 2.20
CA TYR A 357 -17.57 -7.72 2.75
C TYR A 357 -17.70 -8.57 4.01
N LYS A 358 -18.69 -8.24 4.85
CA LYS A 358 -18.87 -8.86 6.16
C LYS A 358 -19.00 -10.38 6.08
N GLU A 359 -19.81 -10.90 5.16
CA GLU A 359 -20.04 -12.35 4.99
C GLU A 359 -18.73 -13.12 4.76
N ASP A 360 -17.83 -12.56 3.95
CA ASP A 360 -16.53 -13.19 3.66
C ASP A 360 -15.51 -12.97 4.76
N GLY A 361 -15.52 -11.78 5.37
CA GLY A 361 -14.70 -11.51 6.54
C GLY A 361 -15.04 -12.44 7.72
N GLU A 362 -16.32 -12.77 7.90
CA GLU A 362 -16.79 -13.72 8.92
C GLU A 362 -16.25 -15.14 8.71
N LYS A 363 -16.08 -15.57 7.45
CA LYS A 363 -15.42 -16.86 7.13
C LYS A 363 -13.99 -16.88 7.68
N LEU A 364 -13.21 -15.83 7.41
CA LEU A 364 -11.84 -15.68 7.93
C LEU A 364 -11.81 -15.59 9.46
N ILE A 365 -12.69 -14.79 10.06
CA ILE A 365 -12.77 -14.62 11.52
C ILE A 365 -13.06 -15.95 12.21
N LYS A 366 -14.05 -16.70 11.71
CA LYS A 366 -14.41 -18.01 12.25
C LYS A 366 -13.25 -18.98 12.15
N PHE A 367 -12.54 -18.99 11.02
CA PHE A 367 -11.35 -19.82 10.84
C PHE A 367 -10.26 -19.46 11.84
N VAL A 368 -9.85 -18.19 11.92
CA VAL A 368 -8.77 -17.74 12.81
C VAL A 368 -9.12 -18.01 14.28
N LYS A 369 -10.35 -17.72 14.70
CA LYS A 369 -10.82 -17.98 16.09
C LYS A 369 -10.94 -19.47 16.42
N SER A 370 -10.93 -20.36 15.43
CA SER A 370 -10.95 -21.82 15.66
C SER A 370 -9.57 -22.42 15.94
N LEU A 371 -8.50 -21.66 15.68
CA LEU A 371 -7.12 -22.10 15.92
C LEU A 371 -6.74 -21.89 17.40
N ASP A 372 -5.92 -22.79 17.93
CA ASP A 372 -5.41 -22.76 19.30
C ASP A 372 -4.09 -21.98 19.45
N TYR A 373 -3.63 -21.34 18.36
CA TYR A 373 -2.43 -20.52 18.30
C TYR A 373 -2.70 -19.19 17.61
N LYS A 374 -1.82 -18.21 17.84
CA LYS A 374 -1.98 -16.84 17.34
C LYS A 374 -1.66 -16.74 15.84
N ILE A 375 -2.48 -15.96 15.14
CA ILE A 375 -2.30 -15.59 13.73
C ILE A 375 -2.02 -14.10 13.63
N GLU A 376 -1.27 -13.69 12.63
CA GLU A 376 -1.08 -12.28 12.30
C GLU A 376 -1.62 -11.96 10.89
N LEU A 377 -2.40 -10.88 10.78
CA LEU A 377 -2.88 -10.38 9.49
C LEU A 377 -2.06 -9.16 9.07
N LYS A 378 -1.37 -9.26 7.91
CA LYS A 378 -0.58 -8.16 7.33
C LYS A 378 -1.23 -7.63 6.07
N LEU A 379 -1.42 -6.32 6.01
CA LEU A 379 -1.96 -5.62 4.85
C LEU A 379 -0.83 -5.41 3.82
N THR A 380 -1.12 -5.68 2.55
CA THR A 380 -0.09 -5.62 1.48
C THR A 380 -0.17 -4.36 0.64
N SER A 381 0.91 -4.04 -0.09
CA SER A 381 0.93 -2.90 -1.02
C SER A 381 0.22 -3.18 -2.35
N PHE A 382 -0.43 -4.35 -2.47
CA PHE A 382 -1.15 -4.82 -3.66
C PHE A 382 -2.58 -5.30 -3.32
N GLN A 383 -3.19 -4.65 -2.32
CA GLN A 383 -4.61 -4.81 -1.95
C GLN A 383 -4.97 -6.24 -1.51
N SER A 384 -4.09 -6.89 -0.76
CA SER A 384 -4.29 -8.23 -0.22
C SER A 384 -4.04 -8.26 1.29
N ILE A 385 -4.35 -9.39 1.92
CA ILE A 385 -3.99 -9.71 3.30
C ILE A 385 -3.08 -10.94 3.28
N LEU A 386 -1.94 -10.89 3.95
CA LEU A 386 -1.13 -12.05 4.25
C LEU A 386 -1.51 -12.55 5.65
N VAL A 387 -2.06 -13.76 5.72
CA VAL A 387 -2.36 -14.48 6.96
C VAL A 387 -1.12 -15.27 7.34
N ARG A 388 -0.42 -14.86 8.40
CA ARG A 388 0.88 -15.42 8.82
C ARG A 388 0.75 -16.36 10.01
N GLY A 389 1.71 -17.28 10.10
CA GLY A 389 1.86 -18.15 11.25
C GLY A 389 0.91 -19.34 11.20
N LEU A 390 0.65 -19.90 10.02
CA LEU A 390 -0.22 -21.06 9.82
C LEU A 390 0.60 -22.35 9.77
N LYS A 391 0.01 -23.46 10.25
CA LYS A 391 0.50 -24.81 9.95
C LYS A 391 0.07 -25.22 8.53
N LYS A 392 0.74 -26.22 7.95
CA LYS A 392 0.50 -26.68 6.56
C LYS A 392 -0.96 -27.07 6.33
N GLU A 393 -1.56 -27.77 7.28
CA GLU A 393 -2.95 -28.27 7.19
C GLU A 393 -3.95 -27.12 7.26
N ASP A 394 -3.62 -26.09 8.02
CA ASP A 394 -4.48 -24.92 8.22
C ASP A 394 -4.40 -23.96 7.03
N VAL A 395 -3.27 -23.91 6.31
CA VAL A 395 -3.19 -23.26 4.98
C VAL A 395 -4.15 -23.95 4.00
N LEU A 396 -4.18 -25.29 3.97
CA LEU A 396 -5.07 -26.05 3.07
C LEU A 396 -6.55 -25.79 3.40
N LYS A 397 -6.92 -25.78 4.68
CA LYS A 397 -8.28 -25.45 5.12
C LYS A 397 -8.65 -24.01 4.78
N LEU A 398 -7.75 -23.05 5.03
CA LEU A 398 -8.01 -21.65 4.72
C LEU A 398 -8.23 -21.45 3.22
N ARG A 399 -7.43 -22.11 2.38
CA ARG A 399 -7.59 -22.10 0.93
C ARG A 399 -8.97 -22.61 0.50
N GLU A 400 -9.46 -23.69 1.12
CA GLU A 400 -10.79 -24.23 0.83
C GLU A 400 -11.91 -23.26 1.26
N ILE A 401 -11.80 -22.68 2.45
CA ILE A 401 -12.81 -21.75 2.99
C ILE A 401 -12.87 -20.44 2.19
N MET A 402 -11.72 -20.00 1.66
CA MET A 402 -11.54 -18.71 0.99
C MET A 402 -11.25 -18.86 -0.51
N GLU A 403 -11.78 -19.90 -1.16
CA GLU A 403 -11.53 -20.18 -2.58
C GLU A 403 -11.88 -18.99 -3.49
N GLU A 404 -12.94 -18.25 -3.19
CA GLU A 404 -13.37 -17.05 -3.93
C GLU A 404 -12.43 -15.85 -3.76
N TYR A 405 -11.54 -15.90 -2.75
CA TYR A 405 -10.52 -14.89 -2.44
C TYR A 405 -9.13 -15.35 -2.85
N TYR A 406 -9.05 -16.39 -3.68
CA TYR A 406 -7.86 -16.87 -4.35
C TYR A 406 -7.84 -16.33 -5.78
N GLY A 407 -6.85 -15.49 -6.10
CA GLY A 407 -6.52 -15.28 -7.50
C GLY A 407 -5.79 -16.52 -7.99
N GLU A 408 -6.40 -17.22 -8.93
CA GLU A 408 -6.00 -18.58 -9.33
C GLU A 408 -4.57 -18.67 -9.84
N ASN A 409 -4.16 -17.61 -10.51
CA ASN A 409 -2.83 -17.36 -11.04
C ASN A 409 -2.51 -15.87 -10.96
N GLU A 410 -1.33 -15.51 -11.45
CA GLU A 410 -0.82 -14.14 -11.41
C GLU A 410 -1.77 -13.11 -12.04
N PHE A 411 -2.46 -13.47 -13.12
CA PHE A 411 -3.39 -12.58 -13.82
C PHE A 411 -4.62 -12.25 -12.97
N PHE A 412 -5.24 -13.22 -12.30
CA PHE A 412 -6.40 -12.94 -11.43
C PHE A 412 -6.01 -12.21 -10.14
N ASN A 413 -4.71 -12.10 -9.83
CA ASN A 413 -4.20 -11.22 -8.79
C ASN A 413 -4.19 -9.73 -9.20
N SER A 414 -4.65 -9.39 -10.40
CA SER A 414 -4.70 -8.03 -10.92
C SER A 414 -5.59 -7.11 -10.10
N TYR A 415 -5.21 -5.84 -10.01
CA TYR A 415 -5.91 -4.90 -9.16
C TYR A 415 -6.00 -3.50 -9.76
N SER A 416 -6.93 -2.72 -9.24
CA SER A 416 -7.21 -1.37 -9.74
C SER A 416 -7.45 -0.37 -8.61
N CYS A 417 -7.38 0.92 -8.94
CA CYS A 417 -7.78 1.94 -7.98
C CYS A 417 -9.31 1.95 -7.81
N ILE A 418 -9.81 2.70 -6.82
CA ILE A 418 -11.25 2.78 -6.51
C ILE A 418 -12.15 3.38 -7.62
N GLY A 419 -11.56 3.90 -8.71
CA GLY A 419 -12.33 4.38 -9.87
C GLY A 419 -13.11 5.69 -9.66
N SER A 420 -13.60 6.27 -10.76
CA SER A 420 -14.33 7.54 -10.77
C SER A 420 -15.74 7.49 -10.16
N THR A 421 -16.31 6.30 -9.93
CA THR A 421 -17.58 6.16 -9.20
C THR A 421 -17.43 6.67 -7.77
N THR A 422 -16.30 6.37 -7.13
CA THR A 422 -16.01 6.80 -5.75
C THR A 422 -15.02 7.97 -5.70
N CYS A 423 -13.97 7.96 -6.52
CA CYS A 423 -12.89 8.94 -6.47
C CYS A 423 -13.27 10.27 -7.12
N ASN A 424 -13.22 11.36 -6.34
CA ASN A 424 -13.55 12.71 -6.80
C ASN A 424 -12.60 13.26 -7.91
N VAL A 425 -11.39 12.72 -8.04
CA VAL A 425 -10.41 13.12 -9.07
C VAL A 425 -10.19 12.02 -10.12
N GLY A 426 -10.99 10.95 -10.10
CA GLY A 426 -10.92 9.87 -11.07
C GLY A 426 -11.38 10.33 -12.46
N ILE A 427 -10.70 9.87 -13.50
CA ILE A 427 -11.12 10.14 -14.89
C ILE A 427 -11.96 8.97 -15.40
N LEU A 428 -11.47 7.74 -15.24
CA LEU A 428 -12.18 6.53 -15.62
C LEU A 428 -12.61 5.73 -14.39
N ASP A 429 -13.63 4.89 -14.57
CA ASP A 429 -14.10 3.98 -13.56
C ASP A 429 -13.46 2.60 -13.71
N THR A 430 -12.49 2.28 -12.86
CA THR A 430 -11.60 1.13 -13.08
C THR A 430 -12.11 -0.21 -12.55
N PRO A 431 -12.83 -0.31 -11.42
CA PRO A 431 -13.35 -1.60 -10.98
C PRO A 431 -14.26 -2.29 -12.02
N PRO A 432 -15.22 -1.58 -12.66
CA PRO A 432 -16.03 -2.18 -13.75
C PRO A 432 -15.22 -2.67 -14.95
N ILE A 433 -14.11 -1.98 -15.27
CA ILE A 433 -13.25 -2.35 -16.40
C ILE A 433 -12.42 -3.58 -16.06
N LEU A 434 -11.94 -3.71 -14.82
CA LEU A 434 -11.26 -4.91 -14.35
C LEU A 434 -12.20 -6.11 -14.36
N ASP A 435 -13.45 -5.95 -13.93
CA ASP A 435 -14.45 -7.02 -13.99
C ASP A 435 -14.78 -7.44 -15.42
N TYR A 436 -14.88 -6.48 -16.34
CA TYR A 436 -15.06 -6.80 -17.75
C TYR A 436 -13.90 -7.66 -18.30
N ILE A 437 -12.66 -7.32 -17.91
CA ILE A 437 -11.48 -8.09 -18.27
C ILE A 437 -11.55 -9.50 -17.67
N PHE A 438 -11.82 -9.64 -16.38
CA PHE A 438 -11.92 -10.96 -15.75
C PHE A 438 -13.04 -11.80 -16.35
N LYS A 439 -14.23 -11.23 -16.55
CA LYS A 439 -15.37 -11.90 -17.17
C LYS A 439 -15.07 -12.43 -18.57
N TYR A 440 -14.22 -11.74 -19.33
CA TYR A 440 -13.81 -12.19 -20.65
C TYR A 440 -13.03 -13.52 -20.60
N PHE A 441 -12.25 -13.74 -19.55
CA PHE A 441 -11.41 -14.92 -19.34
C PHE A 441 -12.05 -16.01 -18.45
N GLU A 442 -13.35 -15.89 -18.12
CA GLU A 442 -14.03 -16.86 -17.25
C GLU A 442 -14.32 -18.22 -17.92
N ASN A 443 -14.49 -18.27 -19.24
CA ASN A 443 -14.73 -19.54 -19.93
C ASN A 443 -13.45 -20.40 -20.00
N GLU A 444 -13.59 -21.73 -19.96
CA GLU A 444 -12.47 -22.67 -19.82
C GLU A 444 -11.34 -22.45 -20.82
N GLU A 445 -11.66 -22.28 -22.11
CA GLU A 445 -10.66 -22.09 -23.18
C GLU A 445 -9.80 -20.84 -22.95
N LYS A 446 -10.43 -19.71 -22.62
CA LYS A 446 -9.70 -18.46 -22.36
C LYS A 446 -9.02 -18.46 -21.00
N ARG A 447 -9.60 -19.16 -20.03
CA ARG A 447 -9.06 -19.23 -18.67
C ARG A 447 -7.66 -19.83 -18.66
N GLU A 448 -7.38 -20.85 -19.47
CA GLU A 448 -6.03 -21.40 -19.61
C GLU A 448 -5.00 -20.38 -20.10
N LEU A 449 -5.40 -19.44 -20.97
CA LEU A 449 -4.52 -18.39 -21.49
C LEU A 449 -4.02 -17.44 -20.40
N THR A 450 -4.75 -17.30 -19.30
CA THR A 450 -4.37 -16.40 -18.20
C THR A 450 -3.09 -16.84 -17.49
N ASN A 451 -2.67 -18.10 -17.62
CA ASN A 451 -1.38 -18.58 -17.11
C ASN A 451 -0.16 -17.96 -17.83
N TYR A 452 -0.38 -17.38 -19.01
CA TYR A 452 0.64 -16.70 -19.81
C TYR A 452 0.60 -15.17 -19.63
N LEU A 453 -0.30 -14.67 -18.78
CA LEU A 453 -0.50 -13.25 -18.54
C LEU A 453 0.05 -12.83 -17.17
N PRO A 454 0.67 -11.64 -17.08
CA PRO A 454 1.14 -11.13 -15.81
C PRO A 454 -0.01 -10.53 -14.99
N GLN A 455 0.27 -10.21 -13.73
CA GLN A 455 -0.56 -9.27 -12.99
C GLN A 455 -0.59 -7.91 -13.71
N ILE A 456 -1.79 -7.40 -13.96
CA ILE A 456 -2.02 -6.05 -14.50
C ILE A 456 -2.41 -5.08 -13.39
N LYS A 457 -2.01 -3.81 -13.56
CA LYS A 457 -2.33 -2.72 -12.60
C LYS A 457 -3.05 -1.58 -13.30
N ILE A 458 -4.29 -1.30 -12.90
CA ILE A 458 -5.15 -0.32 -13.59
C ILE A 458 -5.43 0.91 -12.72
N ALA A 459 -4.94 2.07 -13.15
CA ALA A 459 -5.26 3.36 -12.54
C ALA A 459 -6.23 4.17 -13.42
N GLY A 460 -7.27 4.75 -12.84
CA GLY A 460 -8.29 5.49 -13.59
C GLY A 460 -7.86 6.89 -14.03
N CYS A 461 -6.71 7.39 -13.57
CA CYS A 461 -6.14 8.68 -13.98
C CYS A 461 -4.62 8.73 -13.70
N PRO A 462 -3.91 9.75 -14.21
CA PRO A 462 -2.45 9.90 -14.06
C PRO A 462 -1.93 10.03 -12.61
N ASN A 463 -2.81 10.15 -11.60
CA ASN A 463 -2.40 10.17 -10.19
C ASN A 463 -1.82 8.84 -9.70
N SER A 464 -2.02 7.75 -10.45
CA SER A 464 -1.32 6.48 -10.26
C SER A 464 -1.52 5.83 -8.87
N CYS A 465 -2.77 5.74 -8.41
CA CYS A 465 -3.07 5.07 -7.13
C CYS A 465 -2.80 3.55 -7.17
N ALA A 466 -2.98 2.92 -8.33
CA ALA A 466 -2.69 1.49 -8.56
C ALA A 466 -1.26 1.24 -9.10
N THR A 467 -0.44 2.28 -9.22
CA THR A 467 0.99 2.18 -9.55
C THR A 467 1.35 1.51 -10.90
N PRO A 468 0.73 1.85 -12.05
CA PRO A 468 1.09 1.28 -13.36
C PRO A 468 2.58 1.45 -13.78
N GLN A 469 3.28 2.44 -13.23
CA GLN A 469 4.71 2.69 -13.52
C GLN A 469 5.65 1.59 -12.98
N ILE A 470 5.16 0.76 -12.06
CA ILE A 470 5.88 -0.36 -11.45
C ILE A 470 5.09 -1.66 -11.57
N ALA A 471 4.36 -1.81 -12.68
CA ALA A 471 3.62 -3.01 -13.02
C ALA A 471 4.44 -3.87 -13.99
N LYS A 472 4.20 -5.18 -14.05
CA LYS A 472 4.64 -5.96 -15.22
C LYS A 472 3.93 -5.45 -16.49
N LEU A 473 2.63 -5.18 -16.37
CA LEU A 473 1.85 -4.44 -17.38
C LEU A 473 0.88 -3.46 -16.68
N GLY A 474 0.99 -2.17 -17.01
CA GLY A 474 0.25 -1.11 -16.34
C GLY A 474 -0.68 -0.36 -17.28
N PHE A 475 -1.80 0.14 -16.74
CA PHE A 475 -2.76 0.94 -17.47
C PHE A 475 -3.10 2.23 -16.72
N SER A 476 -3.08 3.39 -17.41
CA SER A 476 -3.50 4.68 -16.85
C SER A 476 -4.59 5.35 -17.69
N GLY A 477 -5.74 5.58 -17.06
CA GLY A 477 -6.95 6.06 -17.71
C GLY A 477 -6.87 7.48 -18.27
N ARG A 478 -7.49 7.65 -19.44
CA ARG A 478 -7.65 8.88 -20.23
C ARG A 478 -9.05 8.88 -20.87
N ARG A 479 -9.61 10.07 -21.07
CA ARG A 479 -10.91 10.26 -21.74
C ARG A 479 -10.66 10.91 -23.10
N LYS A 480 -11.16 10.31 -24.18
CA LYS A 480 -11.19 10.90 -25.52
C LYS A 480 -12.65 11.13 -25.95
N LYS A 481 -12.87 11.81 -27.08
CA LYS A 481 -14.22 12.14 -27.58
C LYS A 481 -15.06 10.89 -27.86
N ASP A 482 -14.41 9.81 -28.28
CA ASP A 482 -15.02 8.56 -28.75
C ASP A 482 -14.97 7.42 -27.72
N GLY A 483 -14.53 7.69 -26.49
CA GLY A 483 -14.61 6.74 -25.38
C GLY A 483 -13.51 6.82 -24.34
N GLU A 484 -13.40 5.73 -23.59
CA GLU A 484 -12.45 5.53 -22.51
C GLU A 484 -11.19 4.82 -23.02
N TYR A 485 -10.02 5.36 -22.70
CA TYR A 485 -8.72 4.89 -23.17
C TYR A 485 -7.75 4.72 -22.01
N PHE A 486 -6.76 3.86 -22.17
CA PHE A 486 -5.65 3.70 -21.24
C PHE A 486 -4.33 3.91 -21.96
N ALA A 487 -3.45 4.70 -21.36
CA ALA A 487 -2.03 4.64 -21.67
C ALA A 487 -1.46 3.34 -21.11
N ILE A 488 -0.71 2.62 -21.93
CA ILE A 488 -0.06 1.35 -21.59
C ILE A 488 1.33 1.66 -21.03
N PHE A 489 1.63 1.13 -19.86
CA PHE A 489 2.90 1.23 -19.16
C PHE A 489 3.61 -0.12 -19.19
N ALA A 490 4.82 -0.15 -19.73
CA ALA A 490 5.64 -1.36 -19.87
C ALA A 490 7.15 -1.04 -19.91
N ARG A 491 7.99 -2.07 -20.05
CA ARG A 491 9.47 -1.99 -20.25
C ARG A 491 10.30 -1.48 -19.07
N GLY A 492 9.74 -1.54 -17.87
CA GLY A 492 10.44 -1.24 -16.61
C GLY A 492 11.29 -2.42 -16.13
N GLU A 493 12.32 -2.10 -15.36
CA GLU A 493 13.24 -3.06 -14.74
C GLU A 493 13.31 -2.74 -13.24
N PHE A 494 12.89 -3.68 -12.40
CA PHE A 494 12.65 -3.43 -10.97
C PHE A 494 13.68 -4.08 -10.05
N THR A 495 14.73 -4.66 -10.61
CA THR A 495 15.79 -5.39 -9.90
C THR A 495 17.06 -4.55 -9.77
N GLY A 496 17.80 -4.74 -8.67
CA GLY A 496 19.09 -4.08 -8.44
C GLY A 496 18.97 -2.70 -7.80
N LYS A 497 20.10 -2.10 -7.40
CA LYS A 497 20.14 -0.91 -6.52
C LYS A 497 19.32 0.29 -7.03
N THR A 498 19.18 0.45 -8.32
CA THR A 498 18.30 1.44 -8.98
C THR A 498 17.29 0.70 -9.86
N VAL A 499 16.13 1.32 -10.11
CA VAL A 499 15.09 0.75 -10.97
C VAL A 499 14.89 1.61 -12.21
N LYS A 500 14.39 1.01 -13.28
CA LYS A 500 13.84 1.69 -14.45
C LYS A 500 12.32 1.60 -14.36
N LEU A 501 11.64 2.73 -14.23
CA LEU A 501 10.17 2.74 -14.25
C LEU A 501 9.66 2.44 -15.67
N ASN A 502 8.45 1.90 -15.75
CA ASN A 502 7.76 1.75 -17.03
C ASN A 502 7.60 3.10 -17.74
N GLU A 503 7.74 3.07 -19.05
CA GLU A 503 7.41 4.17 -19.95
C GLU A 503 6.01 3.98 -20.55
N ILE A 504 5.47 5.03 -21.17
CA ILE A 504 4.24 4.91 -21.95
C ILE A 504 4.60 4.42 -23.34
N VAL A 505 4.21 3.18 -23.65
CA VAL A 505 4.53 2.52 -24.94
C VAL A 505 3.40 2.62 -25.96
N GLY A 506 2.22 3.07 -25.54
CA GLY A 506 1.09 3.29 -26.44
C GLY A 506 -0.22 3.56 -25.69
N GLU A 507 -1.33 3.51 -26.43
CA GLU A 507 -2.67 3.70 -25.87
C GLU A 507 -3.65 2.69 -26.47
N ILE A 508 -4.59 2.22 -25.66
CA ILE A 508 -5.62 1.26 -26.05
C ILE A 508 -7.00 1.69 -25.53
N LYS A 509 -8.04 1.44 -26.32
CA LYS A 509 -9.43 1.66 -25.89
C LYS A 509 -9.80 0.62 -24.82
N ALA A 510 -10.51 1.03 -23.78
CA ALA A 510 -10.83 0.16 -22.64
C ALA A 510 -11.50 -1.16 -23.07
N SER A 511 -12.42 -1.09 -24.05
CA SER A 511 -13.15 -2.27 -24.57
C SER A 511 -12.26 -3.26 -25.34
N LYS A 512 -11.06 -2.85 -25.76
CA LYS A 512 -10.13 -3.68 -26.54
C LYS A 512 -9.12 -4.43 -25.65
N ILE A 513 -9.03 -4.08 -24.37
CA ILE A 513 -8.01 -4.64 -23.46
C ILE A 513 -8.09 -6.17 -23.37
N PRO A 514 -9.26 -6.82 -23.21
CA PRO A 514 -9.28 -8.28 -23.07
C PRO A 514 -8.78 -9.02 -24.32
N TYR A 515 -9.15 -8.53 -25.50
CA TYR A 515 -8.68 -9.06 -26.78
C TYR A 515 -7.16 -8.88 -26.94
N PHE A 516 -6.64 -7.70 -26.59
CA PHE A 516 -5.21 -7.44 -26.60
C PHE A 516 -4.45 -8.39 -25.67
N LEU A 517 -4.99 -8.66 -24.48
CA LEU A 517 -4.41 -9.63 -23.55
C LEU A 517 -4.49 -11.06 -24.09
N GLU A 518 -5.59 -11.44 -24.74
CA GLU A 518 -5.72 -12.76 -25.38
C GLU A 518 -4.66 -12.95 -26.48
N ASP A 519 -4.46 -11.96 -27.36
CA ASP A 519 -3.42 -12.01 -28.39
C ASP A 519 -2.02 -12.11 -27.77
N ILE A 520 -1.73 -11.36 -26.69
CA ILE A 520 -0.47 -11.48 -25.95
C ILE A 520 -0.29 -12.92 -25.43
N ALA A 521 -1.33 -13.47 -24.78
CA ALA A 521 -1.26 -14.80 -24.19
C ALA A 521 -1.03 -15.88 -25.25
N ASN A 522 -1.70 -15.78 -26.41
CA ASN A 522 -1.52 -16.71 -27.52
C ASN A 522 -0.09 -16.63 -28.08
N ILE A 523 0.45 -15.43 -28.30
CA ILE A 523 1.84 -15.29 -28.78
C ILE A 523 2.83 -15.94 -27.80
N ILE A 524 2.69 -15.65 -26.51
CA ILE A 524 3.55 -16.20 -25.46
C ILE A 524 3.44 -17.73 -25.40
N LYS A 525 2.21 -18.26 -25.49
CA LYS A 525 1.93 -19.70 -25.48
C LYS A 525 2.48 -20.42 -26.71
N GLU A 526 2.23 -19.90 -27.91
CA GLU A 526 2.62 -20.51 -29.18
C GLU A 526 4.14 -20.49 -29.39
N GLU A 527 4.79 -19.39 -29.02
CA GLU A 527 6.23 -19.21 -29.20
C GLU A 527 7.06 -19.69 -28.00
N ASN A 528 6.39 -20.00 -26.87
CA ASN A 528 7.02 -20.44 -25.62
C ASN A 528 8.12 -19.47 -25.14
N ILE A 529 7.79 -18.17 -25.15
CA ILE A 529 8.63 -17.08 -24.64
C ILE A 529 8.09 -16.58 -23.30
N GLU A 530 8.85 -15.79 -22.55
CA GLU A 530 8.33 -15.19 -21.31
C GLU A 530 7.72 -13.80 -21.59
N PHE A 531 6.65 -13.44 -20.85
CA PHE A 531 6.03 -12.10 -20.95
C PHE A 531 7.06 -10.96 -20.79
N LYS A 532 8.00 -11.13 -19.87
CA LYS A 532 9.04 -10.14 -19.57
C LYS A 532 9.99 -9.90 -20.75
N GLU A 533 10.12 -10.86 -21.66
CA GLU A 533 10.94 -10.74 -22.86
C GLU A 533 10.11 -10.08 -23.97
N PHE A 534 8.90 -10.61 -24.21
CA PHE A 534 8.01 -10.12 -25.25
C PHE A 534 7.71 -8.62 -25.17
N VAL A 535 7.51 -8.09 -23.95
CA VAL A 535 7.19 -6.66 -23.75
C VAL A 535 8.30 -5.69 -24.19
N HIS A 536 9.53 -6.19 -24.34
CA HIS A 536 10.67 -5.42 -24.85
C HIS A 536 10.85 -5.53 -26.37
N GLU A 537 10.08 -6.37 -27.06
CA GLU A 537 10.16 -6.55 -28.50
C GLU A 537 9.40 -5.44 -29.27
N GLU A 538 9.76 -5.25 -30.55
CA GLU A 538 9.02 -4.39 -31.47
C GLU A 538 7.64 -4.97 -31.79
N ARG A 539 7.49 -6.30 -31.84
CA ARG A 539 6.22 -6.98 -32.07
C ARG A 539 5.14 -6.62 -31.04
N PHE A 540 5.54 -6.32 -29.80
CA PHE A 540 4.61 -5.84 -28.78
C PHE A 540 4.05 -4.45 -29.14
N ILE A 541 4.88 -3.58 -29.71
CA ILE A 541 4.44 -2.26 -30.19
C ILE A 541 3.55 -2.39 -31.42
N GLU A 542 3.94 -3.24 -32.38
CA GLU A 542 3.12 -3.56 -33.56
C GLU A 542 1.73 -4.07 -33.17
N LEU A 543 1.65 -4.92 -32.13
CA LEU A 543 0.38 -5.39 -31.60
C LEU A 543 -0.47 -4.25 -31.05
N ILE A 544 0.12 -3.31 -30.29
CA ILE A 544 -0.61 -2.13 -29.80
C ILE A 544 -1.15 -1.29 -30.96
N GLU A 545 -0.36 -1.09 -32.03
CA GLU A 545 -0.78 -0.35 -33.22
C GLU A 545 -1.94 -1.04 -33.95
N LYS A 546 -1.89 -2.38 -34.11
CA LYS A 546 -2.98 -3.19 -34.67
C LYS A 546 -4.30 -2.95 -33.92
N TYR A 547 -4.25 -2.84 -32.59
CA TYR A 547 -5.43 -2.55 -31.78
C TYR A 547 -5.98 -1.13 -31.91
N LYS A 548 -5.28 -0.20 -32.56
CA LYS A 548 -5.87 1.11 -32.91
C LYS A 548 -6.91 0.96 -34.02
N GLU A 549 -6.62 0.12 -35.02
CA GLU A 549 -7.46 -0.11 -36.20
C GLU A 549 -8.52 -1.20 -35.98
N PHE A 550 -8.35 -2.06 -34.98
CA PHE A 550 -9.29 -3.13 -34.66
C PHE A 550 -10.72 -2.63 -34.41
N GLU A 551 -11.70 -3.07 -35.19
CA GLU A 551 -13.10 -2.70 -34.99
C GLU A 551 -13.78 -3.70 -34.05
N LEU A 552 -14.52 -3.16 -33.07
CA LEU A 552 -15.36 -3.92 -32.15
C LEU A 552 -16.73 -3.27 -32.09
N GLU A 553 -17.77 -4.09 -31.87
CA GLU A 553 -19.05 -3.57 -31.43
C GLU A 553 -18.90 -2.76 -30.14
N VAL A 554 -19.76 -1.74 -29.97
CA VAL A 554 -19.70 -0.85 -28.82
C VAL A 554 -20.03 -1.64 -27.56
N VAL A 555 -19.01 -1.88 -26.75
CA VAL A 555 -19.19 -2.44 -25.40
C VAL A 555 -19.64 -1.31 -24.47
N ASP A 556 -20.87 -1.42 -23.96
CA ASP A 556 -21.35 -0.52 -22.92
C ASP A 556 -20.96 -1.04 -21.53
N PHE A 557 -20.07 -0.32 -20.87
CA PHE A 557 -19.69 -0.61 -19.48
C PHE A 557 -20.80 -0.27 -18.47
N ASN A 558 -21.94 0.28 -18.89
CA ASN A 558 -23.00 0.69 -17.98
C ASN A 558 -23.56 -0.45 -17.14
N ASP A 559 -23.65 -1.68 -17.68
CA ASP A 559 -24.09 -2.83 -16.88
C ASP A 559 -23.10 -3.15 -15.76
N PHE A 560 -21.79 -3.15 -16.06
CA PHE A 560 -20.74 -3.34 -15.06
C PHE A 560 -20.70 -2.19 -14.04
N ARG A 561 -20.92 -0.94 -14.49
CA ARG A 561 -20.98 0.23 -13.61
C ARG A 561 -22.21 0.20 -12.72
N LYS A 562 -23.35 -0.25 -13.25
CA LYS A 562 -24.59 -0.38 -12.49
C LYS A 562 -24.44 -1.47 -11.43
N ALA A 563 -23.87 -2.61 -11.79
CA ALA A 563 -23.53 -3.67 -10.83
C ALA A 563 -22.54 -3.19 -9.77
N ASP A 564 -21.51 -2.41 -10.15
CA ASP A 564 -20.56 -1.81 -9.19
C ASP A 564 -21.26 -0.84 -8.24
N MET A 565 -22.14 0.02 -8.78
CA MET A 565 -22.93 0.95 -7.98
C MET A 565 -23.91 0.25 -7.04
N GLU A 566 -24.63 -0.78 -7.48
CA GLU A 566 -25.57 -1.55 -6.64
C GLU A 566 -24.84 -2.35 -5.53
N ARG A 567 -23.57 -2.71 -5.75
CA ARG A 567 -22.73 -3.32 -4.70
C ARG A 567 -22.13 -2.29 -3.75
N ALA A 568 -21.94 -1.05 -4.21
CA ALA A 568 -21.31 0.02 -3.47
C ALA A 568 -22.31 0.96 -2.78
N TRP A 569 -23.58 0.99 -3.15
CA TRP A 569 -24.61 1.88 -2.60
C TRP A 569 -25.94 1.14 -2.51
#